data_AF-A0A5P9XPU3-F1
#
_entry.id   AF-A0A5P9XPU3-F1
#
_cell.length_a   1.000
_cell.length_b   1.000
_cell.length_c   1.000
_cell.angle_alpha   90.00
_cell.angle_beta   90.00
_cell.angle_gamma   90.00
#
_symmetry.space_group_name_H-M   'P 1'
#
loop_
_entity.id
_entity.type
_entity.pdbx_description
1 polymer ?
#
loop_
_entity_poly.entity_id
_entity_poly.type
_entity_poly.pdbx_seq_one_letter_code
_entity_poly.pdbx_strand_id
1 'polypeptide(L)'
;MDGLKEALPVQTQFYGNALGVSVVNGVVYAESDDMFAYAVNARTGKLIWRTSPVANTLMGNPLVIGKHVYLSAGSVSFNFTNVMEYAKHPTNAGRGKDISYNGIFCLDRTDGKLLWSFKTAGDAMPTPAYADHALFISTGDGNIYRIRSADGQKMWRTHVGGIANMASPVVWRGKIFVSMSVIPGLYALSARTGKVLWKGEIPGAVNTGMGDVSPAVADGIAVDLNPQRQDTKAA
;
A
#
# COMPACT_ATOMS: atom_id res chain seq x y z
N MET A 1 -16.76 14.87 -31.88
CA MET A 1 -17.66 14.20 -30.92
C MET A 1 -16.79 13.43 -29.93
N ASP A 2 -15.87 14.08 -29.25
CA ASP A 2 -16.05 15.10 -28.19
C ASP A 2 -16.76 14.54 -26.97
N GLY A 3 -16.02 14.55 -25.86
CA GLY A 3 -16.47 14.14 -24.55
C GLY A 3 -15.36 13.37 -23.85
N LEU A 4 -14.45 14.12 -23.20
CA LEU A 4 -13.68 13.58 -22.09
C LEU A 4 -14.61 12.68 -21.26
N LYS A 5 -14.25 11.41 -21.10
CA LYS A 5 -14.85 10.57 -20.05
C LYS A 5 -14.28 11.08 -18.73
N GLU A 6 -14.70 12.26 -18.31
CA GLU A 6 -14.34 12.80 -17.01
C GLU A 6 -14.95 11.86 -15.97
N ALA A 7 -14.08 11.25 -15.15
CA ALA A 7 -14.55 10.71 -13.89
C ALA A 7 -15.13 11.87 -13.10
N LEU A 8 -16.32 11.70 -12.51
CA LEU A 8 -16.86 12.72 -11.63
C LEU A 8 -15.81 13.02 -10.54
N PRO A 9 -15.64 14.28 -10.10
CA PRO A 9 -14.63 14.64 -9.09
C PRO A 9 -14.70 13.80 -7.80
N VAL A 10 -15.86 13.19 -7.53
CA VAL A 10 -16.13 12.31 -6.39
C VAL A 10 -15.68 10.85 -6.60
N GLN A 11 -15.18 10.47 -7.78
CA GLN A 11 -14.75 9.11 -8.13
C GLN A 11 -13.25 8.99 -8.43
N THR A 12 -12.46 10.00 -8.07
CA THR A 12 -11.02 10.08 -8.39
C THR A 12 -10.17 8.95 -7.81
N GLN A 13 -10.64 8.29 -6.75
CA GLN A 13 -9.98 7.14 -6.11
C GLN A 13 -10.53 5.77 -6.59
N PHE A 14 -11.53 5.76 -7.47
CA PHE A 14 -12.18 4.54 -7.95
C PHE A 14 -12.02 4.33 -9.46
N TYR A 15 -11.41 5.30 -10.15
CA TYR A 15 -11.08 5.23 -11.56
C TYR A 15 -9.74 5.90 -11.83
N GLY A 16 -8.82 5.17 -12.46
CA GLY A 16 -7.49 5.65 -12.83
C GLY A 16 -6.36 5.08 -11.96
N ASN A 17 -5.16 5.62 -12.11
CA ASN A 17 -4.00 5.15 -11.36
C ASN A 17 -3.72 6.11 -10.20
N ALA A 18 -3.74 5.61 -8.96
CA ALA A 18 -3.41 6.41 -7.78
C ALA A 18 -1.91 6.79 -7.72
N LEU A 19 -1.04 5.89 -8.19
CA LEU A 19 0.40 6.07 -8.26
C LEU A 19 0.93 5.98 -9.70
N GLY A 20 2.23 6.26 -9.84
CA GLY A 20 2.94 6.20 -11.12
C GLY A 20 3.16 4.77 -11.64
N VAL A 21 3.95 4.67 -12.70
CA VAL A 21 4.26 3.41 -13.39
C VAL A 21 5.65 2.90 -13.04
N SER A 22 5.85 1.59 -13.15
CA SER A 22 7.17 0.95 -13.06
C SER A 22 7.71 0.64 -14.45
N VAL A 23 8.92 1.12 -14.77
CA VAL A 23 9.55 0.86 -16.07
C VAL A 23 10.74 -0.07 -15.89
N VAL A 24 10.64 -1.29 -16.41
CA VAL A 24 11.71 -2.30 -16.31
C VAL A 24 11.89 -2.99 -17.66
N ASN A 25 13.13 -3.02 -18.15
CA ASN A 25 13.53 -3.72 -19.38
C ASN A 25 12.68 -3.37 -20.62
N GLY A 26 12.34 -2.08 -20.79
CA GLY A 26 11.55 -1.62 -21.93
C GLY A 26 10.06 -1.94 -21.85
N VAL A 27 9.56 -2.33 -20.68
CA VAL A 27 8.14 -2.52 -20.40
C VAL A 27 7.71 -1.57 -19.28
N VAL A 28 6.58 -0.90 -19.49
CA VAL A 28 5.89 -0.08 -18.50
C VAL A 28 4.82 -0.95 -17.84
N TYR A 29 4.84 -1.02 -16.52
CA TYR A 29 3.87 -1.71 -15.69
C TYR A 29 3.05 -0.68 -14.91
N ALA A 30 1.73 -0.83 -14.95
CA ALA A 30 0.80 0.04 -14.24
C ALA A 30 -0.25 -0.82 -13.52
N GLU A 31 -0.72 -0.36 -12.38
CA GLU A 31 -1.92 -0.87 -11.72
C GLU A 31 -2.88 0.28 -11.47
N SER A 32 -4.17 -0.04 -11.52
CA SER A 32 -5.25 0.93 -11.62
C SER A 32 -6.39 0.56 -10.68
N ASP A 33 -7.09 1.59 -10.21
CA ASP A 33 -8.33 1.48 -9.44
C ASP A 33 -9.49 0.94 -10.27
N ASP A 34 -9.33 0.86 -11.60
CA ASP A 34 -10.23 0.06 -12.47
C ASP A 34 -10.09 -1.46 -12.28
N MET A 35 -9.27 -1.90 -11.33
CA MET A 35 -9.01 -3.29 -10.93
C MET A 35 -8.16 -4.09 -11.92
N PHE A 36 -7.54 -3.44 -12.91
CA PHE A 36 -6.59 -4.07 -13.83
C PHE A 36 -5.14 -3.66 -13.55
N ALA A 37 -4.26 -4.61 -13.82
CA ALA A 37 -2.84 -4.36 -14.04
C ALA A 37 -2.50 -4.52 -15.52
N TYR A 38 -1.53 -3.72 -15.97
CA TYR A 38 -1.16 -3.58 -17.36
C TYR A 38 0.36 -3.74 -17.52
N ALA A 39 0.77 -4.37 -18.60
CA ALA A 39 2.12 -4.27 -19.14
C ALA A 39 2.06 -3.72 -20.56
N VAL A 40 2.83 -2.67 -20.82
CA VAL A 40 2.84 -1.93 -22.08
C VAL A 40 4.27 -1.82 -22.59
N ASN A 41 4.49 -2.03 -23.88
CA ASN A 41 5.80 -1.85 -24.49
C ASN A 41 6.20 -0.35 -24.44
N ALA A 42 7.30 -0.02 -23.74
CA ALA A 42 7.68 1.35 -23.46
C ALA A 42 8.06 2.16 -24.72
N ARG A 43 8.46 1.49 -25.81
CA ARG A 43 8.82 2.15 -27.07
C ARG A 43 7.61 2.45 -27.93
N THR A 44 6.64 1.55 -27.96
CA THR A 44 5.53 1.58 -28.94
C THR A 44 4.18 1.95 -28.33
N GLY A 45 4.04 1.92 -27.00
CA GLY A 45 2.76 2.10 -26.32
C GLY A 45 1.78 0.94 -26.52
N LYS A 46 2.19 -0.17 -27.15
CA LYS A 46 1.31 -1.33 -27.38
C LYS A 46 1.18 -2.18 -26.12
N LEU A 47 -0.06 -2.57 -25.82
CA LEU A 47 -0.36 -3.51 -24.74
C LEU A 47 0.34 -4.85 -24.98
N ILE A 48 1.04 -5.35 -23.97
CA ILE A 48 1.62 -6.70 -23.93
C ILE A 48 0.60 -7.63 -23.30
N TRP A 49 0.15 -7.32 -22.08
CA TRP A 49 -0.91 -8.03 -21.38
C TRP A 49 -1.68 -7.09 -20.45
N ARG A 50 -2.91 -7.47 -20.12
CA ARG A 50 -3.70 -6.91 -19.01
C ARG A 50 -4.36 -8.04 -18.23
N THR A 51 -4.48 -7.90 -16.92
CA THR A 51 -5.13 -8.88 -16.06
C THR A 51 -5.85 -8.20 -14.91
N SER A 52 -6.87 -8.85 -14.37
CA SER A 52 -7.56 -8.43 -13.14
C SER A 52 -7.58 -9.62 -12.19
N PRO A 53 -6.52 -9.80 -11.36
CA PRO A 53 -6.40 -10.97 -10.49
C PRO A 53 -7.34 -10.90 -9.27
N VAL A 54 -7.91 -9.72 -9.00
CA VAL A 54 -8.77 -9.46 -7.86
C VAL A 54 -9.74 -8.33 -8.20
N ALA A 55 -10.99 -8.44 -7.72
CA ALA A 55 -12.03 -7.44 -7.92
C ALA A 55 -11.95 -6.33 -6.85
N ASN A 56 -10.79 -5.69 -6.71
CA ASN A 56 -10.55 -4.60 -5.78
C ASN A 56 -9.60 -3.57 -6.40
N THR A 57 -9.57 -2.36 -5.86
CA THR A 57 -8.69 -1.28 -6.32
C THR A 57 -7.22 -1.65 -6.13
N LEU A 58 -6.38 -1.25 -7.10
CA LEU A 58 -4.93 -1.44 -7.11
C LEU A 58 -4.28 -0.06 -7.07
N MET A 59 -4.03 0.43 -5.86
CA MET A 59 -3.58 1.80 -5.62
C MET A 59 -2.05 1.97 -5.56
N GLY A 60 -1.33 0.86 -5.62
CA GLY A 60 0.12 0.82 -5.50
C GLY A 60 0.85 1.26 -6.79
N ASN A 61 2.15 1.08 -6.74
CA ASN A 61 3.01 1.02 -7.92
C ASN A 61 3.51 -0.43 -8.09
N PRO A 62 3.37 -1.07 -9.27
CA PRO A 62 3.73 -2.48 -9.42
C PRO A 62 5.22 -2.72 -9.17
N LEU A 63 5.57 -3.60 -8.23
CA LEU A 63 6.97 -3.99 -8.04
C LEU A 63 7.37 -5.05 -9.06
N VAL A 64 8.39 -4.78 -9.86
CA VAL A 64 8.89 -5.73 -10.86
C VAL A 64 10.26 -6.26 -10.48
N ILE A 65 10.31 -7.53 -10.06
CA ILE A 65 11.54 -8.19 -9.60
C ILE A 65 11.72 -9.52 -10.32
N GLY A 66 12.81 -9.64 -11.09
CA GLY A 66 13.06 -10.85 -11.88
C GLY A 66 11.90 -11.14 -12.82
N LYS A 67 11.32 -12.34 -12.72
CA LYS A 67 10.16 -12.77 -13.53
C LYS A 67 8.79 -12.46 -12.91
N HIS A 68 8.75 -11.75 -11.79
CA HIS A 68 7.53 -11.48 -11.05
C HIS A 68 7.14 -10.01 -11.08
N VAL A 69 5.83 -9.75 -11.12
CA VAL A 69 5.22 -8.45 -10.86
C VAL A 69 4.36 -8.61 -9.62
N TYR A 70 4.57 -7.78 -8.60
CA TYR A 70 3.80 -7.79 -7.36
C TYR A 70 2.87 -6.59 -7.32
N LEU A 71 1.61 -6.86 -7.03
CA LEU A 71 0.51 -5.90 -6.92
C LEU A 71 -0.04 -5.93 -5.50
N SER A 72 -0.63 -4.81 -5.06
CA SER A 72 -1.26 -4.69 -3.75
C SER A 72 -2.67 -4.14 -3.88
N ALA A 73 -3.62 -4.88 -3.29
CA ALA A 73 -5.05 -4.61 -3.44
C ALA A 73 -5.68 -4.21 -2.10
N GLY A 74 -6.51 -3.18 -2.16
CA GLY A 74 -7.15 -2.63 -0.98
C GLY A 74 -8.09 -1.49 -1.32
N SER A 75 -9.04 -1.18 -0.44
CA SER A 75 -10.03 -0.11 -0.64
C SER A 75 -9.90 0.98 0.43
N VAL A 76 -10.20 2.22 0.04
CA VAL A 76 -10.28 3.39 0.92
C VAL A 76 -11.44 3.33 1.92
N SER A 77 -12.38 2.41 1.73
CA SER A 77 -13.65 2.36 2.46
C SER A 77 -13.56 1.60 3.79
N PHE A 78 -14.55 1.88 4.65
CA PHE A 78 -14.88 1.06 5.82
C PHE A 78 -16.26 0.44 5.62
N ASN A 79 -16.43 -0.83 6.00
CA ASN A 79 -17.77 -1.39 6.11
C ASN A 79 -18.48 -0.82 7.35
N PHE A 80 -19.81 -0.95 7.41
CA PHE A 80 -20.58 -0.35 8.50
C PHE A 80 -20.18 -0.88 9.89
N THR A 81 -19.81 -2.16 9.99
CA THR A 81 -19.31 -2.74 11.24
C THR A 81 -18.07 -2.00 11.75
N ASN A 82 -17.10 -1.73 10.88
CA ASN A 82 -15.88 -1.01 11.26
C ASN A 82 -16.13 0.49 11.47
N VAL A 83 -17.13 1.10 10.83
CA VAL A 83 -17.59 2.46 11.19
C VAL A 83 -18.13 2.50 12.61
N MET A 84 -19.00 1.55 12.97
CA MET A 84 -19.54 1.45 14.32
C MET A 84 -18.48 1.11 15.36
N GLU A 85 -17.52 0.27 15.01
CA GLU A 85 -16.37 -0.03 15.86
C GLU A 85 -15.50 1.21 16.04
N TYR A 86 -15.26 1.98 14.98
CA TYR A 86 -14.48 3.22 15.07
C TYR A 86 -15.12 4.24 16.02
N ALA A 87 -16.45 4.35 16.02
CA ALA A 87 -17.16 5.26 16.93
C ALA A 87 -17.03 4.87 18.42
N LYS A 88 -16.83 3.57 18.72
CA LYS A 88 -16.73 3.05 20.10
C LYS A 88 -15.27 2.92 20.54
N HIS A 89 -14.46 2.33 19.68
CA HIS A 89 -13.08 1.94 19.91
C HIS A 89 -12.27 2.16 18.62
N PRO A 90 -11.85 3.41 18.32
CA PRO A 90 -11.13 3.76 17.08
C PRO A 90 -9.97 2.82 16.75
N THR A 91 -9.24 2.37 17.77
CA THR A 91 -8.07 1.50 17.64
C THR A 91 -8.38 0.07 17.15
N ASN A 92 -9.64 -0.35 17.20
CA ASN A 92 -10.07 -1.69 16.80
C ASN A 92 -10.61 -1.75 15.37
N ALA A 93 -10.99 -0.59 14.83
CA ALA A 93 -11.50 -0.50 13.47
C ALA A 93 -10.39 -0.86 12.46
N GLY A 94 -10.73 -1.67 11.47
CA GLY A 94 -9.85 -1.96 10.35
C GLY A 94 -10.45 -1.49 9.04
N ARG A 95 -9.69 -0.71 8.29
CA ARG A 95 -10.09 -0.26 6.95
C ARG A 95 -9.96 -1.42 5.95
N GLY A 96 -10.84 -1.44 4.96
CA GLY A 96 -10.94 -2.50 3.95
C GLY A 96 -11.39 -3.87 4.47
N LYS A 97 -11.56 -4.05 5.79
CA LYS A 97 -12.07 -5.31 6.35
C LYS A 97 -13.42 -5.65 5.77
N ASP A 98 -13.52 -6.86 5.22
CA ASP A 98 -14.71 -7.40 4.55
C ASP A 98 -15.26 -6.49 3.42
N ILE A 99 -14.39 -5.69 2.80
CA ILE A 99 -14.67 -4.93 1.58
C ILE A 99 -13.84 -5.55 0.46
N SER A 100 -14.51 -6.31 -0.40
CA SER A 100 -13.84 -7.12 -1.43
C SER A 100 -12.74 -8.03 -0.84
N TYR A 101 -11.69 -8.30 -1.61
CA TYR A 101 -10.53 -9.09 -1.22
C TYR A 101 -9.28 -8.21 -1.22
N ASN A 102 -8.52 -8.28 -0.14
CA ASN A 102 -7.32 -7.48 0.07
C ASN A 102 -6.06 -8.35 0.07
N GLY A 103 -4.92 -7.75 -0.25
CA GLY A 103 -3.62 -8.37 -0.03
C GLY A 103 -2.65 -8.21 -1.21
N ILE A 104 -1.69 -9.12 -1.31
CA ILE A 104 -0.64 -9.09 -2.33
C ILE A 104 -0.89 -10.15 -3.39
N PHE A 105 -0.69 -9.78 -4.65
CA PHE A 105 -0.85 -10.68 -5.80
C PHE A 105 0.45 -10.70 -6.61
N CYS A 106 0.95 -11.90 -6.90
CA CYS A 106 2.14 -12.08 -7.73
C CYS A 106 1.74 -12.58 -9.10
N LEU A 107 2.16 -11.86 -10.13
CA LEU A 107 1.94 -12.20 -11.52
C LEU A 107 3.24 -12.64 -12.20
N ASP A 108 3.12 -13.50 -13.21
CA ASP A 108 4.20 -13.72 -14.15
C ASP A 108 4.38 -12.47 -15.02
N ARG A 109 5.62 -11.99 -15.11
CA ARG A 109 5.95 -10.76 -15.83
C ARG A 109 5.70 -10.86 -17.34
N THR A 110 5.74 -12.07 -17.91
CA THR A 110 5.68 -12.29 -19.35
C THR A 110 4.25 -12.30 -19.89
N ASP A 111 3.31 -12.91 -19.16
CA ASP A 111 1.93 -13.10 -19.62
C ASP A 111 0.86 -12.58 -18.65
N GLY A 112 1.25 -12.06 -17.49
CA GLY A 112 0.34 -11.49 -16.50
C GLY A 112 -0.48 -12.54 -15.74
N LYS A 113 -0.16 -13.84 -15.84
CA LYS A 113 -0.89 -14.87 -15.09
C LYS A 113 -0.61 -14.78 -13.60
N LEU A 114 -1.65 -14.97 -12.79
CA LEU A 114 -1.52 -15.08 -11.34
C LEU A 114 -0.71 -16.33 -10.97
N LEU A 115 0.38 -16.13 -10.23
CA LEU A 115 1.26 -17.19 -9.72
C LEU A 115 0.89 -17.57 -8.29
N TRP A 116 0.67 -16.59 -7.42
CA TRP A 116 0.23 -16.78 -6.05
C TRP A 116 -0.42 -15.51 -5.51
N SER A 117 -1.21 -15.63 -4.44
CA SER A 117 -1.75 -14.50 -3.68
C SER A 117 -1.59 -14.69 -2.18
N PHE A 118 -1.51 -13.57 -1.46
CA PHE A 118 -1.46 -13.52 0.00
C PHE A 118 -2.59 -12.62 0.50
N LYS A 119 -3.59 -13.20 1.17
CA LYS A 119 -4.76 -12.48 1.68
C LYS A 119 -4.44 -11.74 2.98
N THR A 120 -4.88 -10.49 3.07
CA THR A 120 -4.91 -9.69 4.31
C THR A 120 -6.36 -9.46 4.74
N ALA A 121 -6.60 -9.21 6.04
CA ALA A 121 -7.95 -8.92 6.50
C ALA A 121 -8.30 -7.45 6.24
N GLY A 122 -7.44 -6.51 6.64
CA GLY A 122 -7.52 -5.11 6.23
C GLY A 122 -7.00 -4.88 4.82
N ASP A 123 -7.27 -3.69 4.27
CA ASP A 123 -6.75 -3.29 2.97
C ASP A 123 -5.21 -3.31 2.92
N ALA A 124 -4.67 -3.55 1.73
CA ALA A 124 -3.25 -3.43 1.42
C ALA A 124 -3.07 -2.44 0.27
N MET A 125 -3.55 -1.20 0.46
CA MET A 125 -3.35 -0.14 -0.53
C MET A 125 -1.89 0.33 -0.68
N PRO A 126 -1.07 0.38 0.38
CA PRO A 126 0.33 0.77 0.23
C PRO A 126 1.10 -0.18 -0.70
N THR A 127 2.06 0.37 -1.44
CA THR A 127 2.97 -0.46 -2.25
C THR A 127 3.87 -1.27 -1.32
N PRO A 128 4.02 -2.59 -1.49
CA PRO A 128 4.94 -3.35 -0.66
C PRO A 128 6.38 -2.90 -0.88
N ALA A 129 7.27 -3.20 0.07
CA ALA A 129 8.71 -3.07 -0.11
C ALA A 129 9.34 -4.44 -0.37
N TYR A 130 10.33 -4.50 -1.27
CA TYR A 130 11.08 -5.72 -1.54
C TYR A 130 12.49 -5.65 -0.97
N ALA A 131 12.88 -6.62 -0.15
CA ALA A 131 14.26 -6.83 0.28
C ALA A 131 14.47 -8.27 0.77
N ASP A 132 15.68 -8.81 0.60
CA ASP A 132 16.06 -10.14 1.14
C ASP A 132 15.04 -11.24 0.76
N HIS A 133 14.70 -11.31 -0.53
CA HIS A 133 13.72 -12.25 -1.10
C HIS A 133 12.35 -12.26 -0.42
N ALA A 134 11.98 -11.14 0.19
CA ALA A 134 10.73 -10.97 0.89
C ALA A 134 10.06 -9.64 0.52
N LEU A 135 8.73 -9.66 0.60
CA LEU A 135 7.88 -8.48 0.53
C LEU A 135 7.47 -8.08 1.94
N PHE A 136 7.43 -6.78 2.18
CA PHE A 136 6.98 -6.19 3.42
C PHE A 136 5.78 -5.30 3.12
N ILE A 137 4.70 -5.46 3.87
CA ILE A 137 3.46 -4.70 3.67
C ILE A 137 2.83 -4.35 5.00
N SER A 138 2.33 -3.13 5.12
CA SER A 138 1.50 -2.64 6.23
C SER A 138 0.05 -2.50 5.76
N THR A 139 -0.90 -2.86 6.61
CA THR A 139 -2.32 -3.02 6.22
C THR A 139 -3.27 -2.20 7.08
N GLY A 140 -4.47 -1.97 6.56
CA GLY A 140 -5.52 -1.18 7.20
C GLY A 140 -6.12 -1.79 8.47
N ASP A 141 -5.71 -3.00 8.86
CA ASP A 141 -6.06 -3.66 10.13
C ASP A 141 -4.91 -3.69 11.14
N GLY A 142 -3.93 -2.79 10.97
CA GLY A 142 -2.85 -2.57 11.93
C GLY A 142 -1.78 -3.66 11.92
N ASN A 143 -1.66 -4.41 10.83
CA ASN A 143 -0.70 -5.49 10.70
C ASN A 143 0.43 -5.11 9.76
N ILE A 144 1.61 -5.64 10.05
CA ILE A 144 2.79 -5.59 9.20
C ILE A 144 3.19 -7.03 8.93
N TYR A 145 3.40 -7.36 7.66
CA TYR A 145 3.73 -8.71 7.23
C TYR A 145 5.11 -8.73 6.57
N ARG A 146 5.84 -9.83 6.78
CA ARG A 146 6.89 -10.28 5.87
C ARG A 146 6.41 -11.52 5.15
N ILE A 147 6.48 -11.48 3.83
CA ILE A 147 5.96 -12.50 2.93
C ILE A 147 7.12 -12.96 2.04
N ARG A 148 7.34 -14.26 1.91
CA ARG A 148 8.36 -14.78 0.99
C ARG A 148 7.93 -14.48 -0.45
N SER A 149 8.80 -13.82 -1.21
CA SER A 149 8.43 -13.33 -2.55
C SER A 149 8.29 -14.45 -3.59
N ALA A 150 8.81 -15.64 -3.30
CA ALA A 150 8.81 -16.78 -4.22
C ALA A 150 7.44 -17.47 -4.31
N ASP A 151 6.72 -17.56 -3.19
CA ASP A 151 5.54 -18.43 -3.05
C ASP A 151 4.40 -17.80 -2.21
N GLY A 152 4.57 -16.56 -1.74
CA GLY A 152 3.56 -15.89 -0.93
C GLY A 152 3.46 -16.38 0.51
N GLN A 153 4.38 -17.23 0.98
CA GLN A 153 4.31 -17.73 2.35
C GLN A 153 4.61 -16.62 3.37
N LYS A 154 3.72 -16.48 4.35
CA LYS A 154 3.94 -15.60 5.52
C LYS A 154 5.17 -16.06 6.30
N MET A 155 6.18 -15.22 6.38
CA MET A 155 7.36 -15.44 7.21
C MET A 155 7.13 -14.95 8.64
N TRP A 156 6.55 -13.76 8.80
CA TRP A 156 6.08 -13.26 10.10
C TRP A 156 4.95 -12.24 9.94
N ARG A 157 4.24 -11.99 11.04
CA ARG A 157 3.24 -10.92 11.19
C ARG A 157 3.48 -10.22 12.53
N THR A 158 3.44 -8.90 12.52
CA THR A 158 3.44 -8.07 13.73
C THR A 158 2.21 -7.18 13.72
N HIS A 159 1.43 -7.20 14.80
CA HIS A 159 0.32 -6.28 14.98
C HIS A 159 0.80 -5.07 15.77
N VAL A 160 0.69 -3.88 15.18
CA VAL A 160 1.07 -2.60 15.81
C VAL A 160 -0.15 -1.72 16.09
N GLY A 161 -1.34 -2.14 15.65
CA GLY A 161 -2.56 -1.34 15.71
C GLY A 161 -2.54 -0.17 14.73
N GLY A 162 -3.58 0.65 14.78
CA GLY A 162 -3.76 1.74 13.81
C GLY A 162 -4.05 1.22 12.40
N ILE A 163 -3.95 2.11 11.42
CA ILE A 163 -4.31 1.84 10.02
C ILE A 163 -3.15 2.32 9.13
N ALA A 164 -2.61 1.47 8.28
CA ALA A 164 -1.70 1.92 7.23
C ALA A 164 -2.55 2.46 6.09
N ASN A 165 -2.50 3.77 5.80
CA ASN A 165 -3.35 4.35 4.76
C ASN A 165 -2.78 4.08 3.35
N MET A 166 -2.06 5.04 2.78
CA MET A 166 -1.26 4.92 1.55
C MET A 166 0.26 4.81 1.80
N ALA A 167 0.70 4.93 3.05
CA ALA A 167 2.11 4.92 3.45
C ALA A 167 2.76 3.57 3.18
N SER A 168 3.51 3.50 2.07
CA SER A 168 4.29 2.33 1.68
C SER A 168 5.46 2.12 2.64
N PRO A 169 5.69 0.89 3.15
CA PRO A 169 6.84 0.58 4.00
C PRO A 169 8.17 0.88 3.30
N VAL A 170 9.20 1.19 4.08
CA VAL A 170 10.57 1.32 3.58
C VAL A 170 11.50 0.36 4.31
N VAL A 171 12.35 -0.36 3.57
CA VAL A 171 13.35 -1.25 4.14
C VAL A 171 14.74 -0.64 4.02
N TRP A 172 15.45 -0.52 5.13
CA TRP A 172 16.82 -0.01 5.15
C TRP A 172 17.66 -0.67 6.24
N ARG A 173 18.85 -1.19 5.86
CA ARG A 173 19.82 -1.88 6.74
C ARG A 173 19.17 -2.85 7.74
N GLY A 174 18.32 -3.74 7.24
CA GLY A 174 17.66 -4.78 8.04
C GLY A 174 16.54 -4.28 8.95
N LYS A 175 16.07 -3.04 8.77
CA LYS A 175 14.91 -2.47 9.45
C LYS A 175 13.80 -2.14 8.44
N ILE A 176 12.57 -2.15 8.91
CA ILE A 176 11.38 -1.69 8.17
C ILE A 176 10.86 -0.45 8.89
N PHE A 177 10.50 0.57 8.14
CA PHE A 177 9.89 1.80 8.62
C PHE A 177 8.47 1.89 8.05
N VAL A 178 7.49 2.10 8.93
CA VAL A 178 6.07 2.24 8.56
C VAL A 178 5.41 3.35 9.36
N SER A 179 4.47 4.03 8.72
CA SER A 179 3.67 5.06 9.35
C SER A 179 2.21 4.59 9.46
N MET A 180 1.61 4.78 10.63
CA MET A 180 0.25 4.35 10.93
C MET A 180 -0.61 5.56 11.33
N SER A 181 -1.86 5.57 10.87
CA SER A 181 -2.94 6.46 11.31
C SER A 181 -3.75 5.82 12.46
N VAL A 182 -4.67 6.58 13.04
CA VAL A 182 -5.55 6.23 14.19
C VAL A 182 -4.81 6.04 15.51
N ILE A 183 -3.76 5.22 15.50
CA ILE A 183 -2.72 5.21 16.51
C ILE A 183 -1.49 5.84 15.84
N PRO A 184 -1.39 7.19 15.86
CA PRO A 184 -0.32 7.87 15.17
C PRO A 184 1.03 7.34 15.63
N GLY A 185 1.84 6.86 14.69
CA GLY A 185 3.22 6.52 14.95
C GLY A 185 4.02 6.16 13.70
N LEU A 186 5.28 6.56 13.73
CA LEU A 186 6.33 6.02 12.87
C LEU A 186 6.97 4.86 13.64
N TYR A 187 6.98 3.66 13.05
CA TYR A 187 7.53 2.47 13.68
C TYR A 187 8.78 2.01 12.93
N ALA A 188 9.81 1.60 13.66
CA ALA A 188 10.88 0.79 13.11
C ALA A 188 10.79 -0.64 13.63
N LEU A 189 10.82 -1.61 12.72
CA LEU A 189 10.80 -3.03 13.02
C LEU A 189 12.07 -3.70 12.50
N SER A 190 12.50 -4.77 13.16
CA SER A 190 13.49 -5.70 12.59
C SER A 190 12.91 -6.37 11.35
N ALA A 191 13.55 -6.22 10.18
CA ALA A 191 13.10 -6.88 8.95
C ALA A 191 13.17 -8.42 9.08
N ARG A 192 14.13 -8.92 9.86
CA ARG A 192 14.31 -10.35 10.07
C ARG A 192 13.17 -10.95 10.89
N THR A 193 12.82 -10.31 12.00
CA THR A 193 11.98 -10.93 13.06
C THR A 193 10.62 -10.29 13.24
N GLY A 194 10.38 -9.11 12.66
CA GLY A 194 9.16 -8.34 12.89
C GLY A 194 9.09 -7.68 14.27
N LYS A 195 10.13 -7.80 15.12
CA LYS A 195 10.14 -7.15 16.43
C LYS A 195 10.18 -5.63 16.27
N VAL A 196 9.27 -4.92 16.93
CA VAL A 196 9.31 -3.45 17.04
C VAL A 196 10.57 -3.05 17.80
N LEU A 197 11.40 -2.23 17.16
CA LEU A 197 12.64 -1.69 17.71
C LEU A 197 12.38 -0.38 18.44
N TRP A 198 11.55 0.48 17.84
CA TRP A 198 11.08 1.72 18.43
C TRP A 198 9.77 2.18 17.78
N LYS A 199 9.04 3.03 18.51
CA LYS A 199 7.92 3.84 18.01
C LYS A 199 8.26 5.31 18.26
N GLY A 200 8.16 6.11 17.21
CA GLY A 200 8.31 7.56 17.25
C GLY A 200 6.96 8.23 17.07
N GLU A 201 6.80 9.39 17.69
CA GLU A 201 5.66 10.27 17.50
C GLU A 201 6.11 11.50 16.73
N ILE A 202 5.28 11.97 15.81
CA ILE A 202 5.52 13.21 15.07
C ILE A 202 4.68 14.30 15.73
N PRO A 203 5.30 15.30 16.39
CA PRO A 203 4.56 16.36 17.06
C PRO A 203 3.57 17.06 16.12
N GLY A 204 2.31 17.14 16.54
CA GLY A 204 1.23 17.80 15.76
C GLY A 204 0.68 16.97 14.59
N ALA A 205 1.15 15.74 14.38
CA ALA A 205 0.52 14.84 13.41
C ALA A 205 -0.90 14.51 13.83
N VAL A 206 -1.86 14.87 12.98
CA VAL A 206 -3.27 14.50 13.13
C VAL A 206 -3.56 13.20 12.39
N ASN A 207 -4.56 12.49 12.89
CA ASN A 207 -4.97 11.14 12.55
C ASN A 207 -4.85 10.75 11.06
N THR A 208 -5.17 11.64 10.11
CA THR A 208 -5.34 11.25 8.71
C THR A 208 -4.06 11.28 7.86
N GLY A 209 -3.14 12.23 8.06
CA GLY A 209 -2.01 12.45 7.13
C GLY A 209 -0.86 11.46 7.26
N MET A 210 -0.55 11.01 8.47
CA MET A 210 0.63 10.17 8.71
C MET A 210 0.51 8.77 8.10
N GLY A 211 -0.71 8.26 7.94
CA GLY A 211 -0.92 6.99 7.27
C GLY A 211 -0.77 7.08 5.75
N ASP A 212 -0.76 8.27 5.14
CA ASP A 212 -0.84 8.45 3.68
C ASP A 212 0.51 8.72 3.00
N VAL A 213 1.54 9.05 3.77
CA VAL A 213 2.87 9.40 3.24
C VAL A 213 3.87 8.34 3.65
N SER A 214 4.64 7.85 2.67
CA SER A 214 5.74 6.93 2.94
C SER A 214 6.87 7.62 3.69
N PRO A 215 7.44 7.00 4.74
CA PRO A 215 8.63 7.54 5.38
C PRO A 215 9.82 7.49 4.42
N ALA A 216 10.61 8.56 4.36
CA ALA A 216 11.91 8.60 3.70
C ALA A 216 13.01 8.16 4.67
N VAL A 217 14.01 7.40 4.21
CA VAL A 217 15.12 6.93 5.05
C VAL A 217 16.46 7.22 4.40
N ALA A 218 17.35 7.92 5.12
CA ALA A 218 18.73 8.16 4.72
C ALA A 218 19.64 8.15 5.96
N ASP A 219 20.79 7.47 5.87
CA ASP A 219 21.83 7.43 6.91
C ASP A 219 21.36 7.15 8.36
N GLY A 220 20.27 6.39 8.49
CA GLY A 220 19.70 6.00 9.79
C GLY A 220 18.64 6.96 10.32
N ILE A 221 18.33 8.03 9.58
CA ILE A 221 17.25 8.96 9.84
C ILE A 221 16.04 8.53 9.01
N ALA A 222 14.91 8.33 9.67
CA ALA A 222 13.62 8.18 9.01
C ALA A 222 12.83 9.49 9.18
N VAL A 223 12.38 10.07 8.09
CA VAL A 223 11.59 11.30 8.04
C VAL A 223 10.25 10.97 7.42
N ASP A 224 9.17 11.45 8.01
CA ASP A 224 7.83 11.39 7.42
C ASP A 224 7.31 12.83 7.33
N LEU A 225 6.60 13.15 6.26
CA LEU A 225 6.16 14.52 5.96
C LEU A 225 4.74 14.73 6.46
N ASN A 226 4.54 15.81 7.21
CA ASN A 226 3.20 16.33 7.51
C ASN A 226 3.14 17.81 7.14
N PRO A 227 2.09 18.31 6.46
CA PRO A 227 1.85 19.74 6.34
C PRO A 227 1.63 20.36 7.73
N GLN A 228 2.35 21.45 8.02
CA GLN A 228 2.16 22.22 9.25
C GLN A 228 0.71 22.74 9.33
N ARG A 229 0.15 22.74 10.54
CA ARG A 229 -0.98 23.62 10.89
C ARG A 229 -0.48 25.06 10.72
N GLN A 230 -0.98 25.79 9.73
CA GLN A 230 -1.01 27.24 9.87
C GLN A 230 -2.05 27.53 10.95
N ASP A 231 -1.57 27.98 12.10
CA ASP A 231 -2.43 28.63 13.08
C ASP A 231 -3.02 29.88 12.42
N THR A 232 -4.23 29.76 11.86
CA THR A 232 -5.06 30.94 11.62
C THR A 232 -5.49 31.45 12.99
N LYS A 233 -4.68 32.35 13.55
CA LYS A 233 -5.18 33.31 14.52
C LYS A 233 -6.31 34.06 13.84
N ALA A 234 -7.52 33.88 14.35
CA ALA A 234 -8.64 34.75 14.06
C ALA A 234 -8.22 36.21 14.25
N ALA A 235 -8.52 37.03 13.25
CA ALA A 235 -8.62 38.49 13.38
C ALA A 235 -10.11 38.85 13.29
#